data_AF-V9LGI0-F1
#
_entry.id   AF-V9LGI0-F1
#
_cell.length_a   1.000
_cell.length_b   1.000
_cell.length_c   1.000
_cell.angle_alpha   90.00
_cell.angle_beta   90.00
_cell.angle_gamma   90.00
#
_symmetry.space_group_name_H-M   'P 1'
#
loop_
_entity.id
_entity.type
_entity.pdbx_description
1 polymer ?
#
loop_
_entity_poly.entity_id
_entity_poly.type
_entity_poly.pdbx_seq_one_letter_code
_entity_poly.pdbx_strand_id
1 'polypeptide(L)'
;RSSDLSGWEAFDVTEAIRRWAKSYTTTHALEVHIESVEGGSRQVGALGPNPESRNVPLLVVFSDDRKRGRREASGEVKEMIFHEQELVLEELVERSSVRGGRDEDLIQAQANMLPDDSTSRTRRNAESNYCKRVPLHVDFTEIRWDSWIIAPKDYEAYECKGVCYFPLTNHVTPTKHAIIQTLVNRSNPKKASRACCVHT
;
A
#
# COMPACT_ATOMS: atom_id res chain seq x y z
N ARG A 1 -14.30 -14.16 54.18
CA ARG A 1 -13.76 -13.06 53.32
C ARG A 1 -13.49 -13.68 51.95
N SER A 2 -14.54 -13.85 51.13
CA SER A 2 -14.44 -14.36 49.76
C SER A 2 -14.32 -13.15 48.84
N SER A 3 -13.14 -12.97 48.26
CA SER A 3 -12.93 -12.02 47.16
C SER A 3 -13.52 -12.64 45.90
N ASP A 4 -14.66 -12.12 45.43
CA ASP A 4 -15.17 -12.41 44.09
C ASP A 4 -14.11 -12.00 43.06
N LEU A 5 -13.52 -12.97 42.39
CA LEU A 5 -12.60 -12.75 41.27
C LEU A 5 -13.46 -12.52 40.02
N SER A 6 -13.77 -11.27 39.71
CA SER A 6 -14.30 -10.91 38.39
C SER A 6 -13.15 -10.84 37.39
N GLY A 7 -13.32 -11.47 36.23
CA GLY A 7 -12.28 -11.61 35.21
C GLY A 7 -12.86 -11.63 33.80
N TRP A 8 -11.98 -11.43 32.82
CA TRP A 8 -12.30 -11.58 31.40
C TRP A 8 -12.08 -13.03 30.98
N GLU A 9 -13.05 -13.60 30.28
CA GLU A 9 -12.93 -14.90 29.62
C GLU A 9 -12.91 -14.68 28.11
N ALA A 10 -12.04 -15.41 27.40
CA ALA A 10 -11.90 -15.31 25.96
C ALA A 10 -12.29 -16.62 25.29
N PHE A 11 -13.14 -16.54 24.27
CA PHE A 11 -13.58 -17.69 23.47
C PHE A 11 -13.03 -17.57 22.06
N ASP A 12 -12.38 -18.62 21.56
CA ASP A 12 -11.96 -18.69 20.16
C ASP A 12 -13.18 -19.01 19.28
N VAL A 13 -13.63 -18.01 18.53
CA VAL A 13 -14.76 -18.10 17.58
C VAL A 13 -14.30 -18.04 16.12
N THR A 14 -13.01 -18.21 15.85
CA THR A 14 -12.40 -17.98 14.52
C THR A 14 -13.11 -18.75 13.39
N GLU A 15 -13.44 -20.02 13.61
CA GLU A 15 -14.08 -20.86 12.59
C GLU A 15 -15.54 -20.44 12.31
N ALA A 16 -16.26 -19.96 13.32
CA ALA A 16 -17.60 -19.41 13.14
C ALA A 16 -17.54 -18.11 12.32
N ILE A 17 -16.66 -17.18 12.70
CA ILE A 17 -16.46 -15.91 12.00
C ILE A 17 -16.01 -16.13 10.54
N ARG A 18 -15.15 -17.12 10.26
CA ARG A 18 -14.73 -17.47 8.89
C ARG A 18 -15.88 -17.97 8.02
N ARG A 19 -16.85 -18.69 8.59
CA ARG A 19 -18.06 -19.13 7.86
C ARG A 19 -19.00 -17.95 7.63
N TRP A 20 -19.16 -17.09 8.63
CA TRP A 20 -19.98 -15.88 8.55
C TRP A 20 -19.44 -14.90 7.51
N ALA A 21 -18.13 -14.69 7.45
CA ALA A 21 -17.50 -13.84 6.45
C ALA A 21 -17.74 -14.29 5.00
N LYS A 22 -18.13 -15.55 4.78
CA LYS A 22 -18.49 -16.11 3.46
C LYS A 22 -20.00 -16.09 3.19
N SER A 23 -20.82 -15.79 4.19
CA SER A 23 -22.28 -15.75 4.11
C SER A 23 -22.76 -14.30 4.09
N TYR A 24 -23.40 -13.89 3.00
CA TYR A 24 -23.87 -12.49 2.84
C TYR A 24 -25.33 -12.28 3.26
N THR A 25 -26.02 -13.32 3.73
CA THR A 25 -27.49 -13.34 3.74
C THR A 25 -28.12 -13.46 5.13
N THR A 26 -27.32 -13.57 6.19
CA THR A 26 -27.84 -13.83 7.54
C THR A 26 -27.20 -12.93 8.58
N THR A 27 -28.01 -12.35 9.45
CA THR A 27 -27.55 -11.73 10.69
C THR A 27 -27.03 -12.81 11.63
N HIS A 28 -25.78 -12.68 12.04
CA HIS A 28 -25.12 -13.65 12.90
C HIS A 28 -25.08 -13.16 14.34
N ALA A 29 -25.35 -14.05 15.30
CA ALA A 29 -25.34 -13.77 16.73
C ALA A 29 -24.60 -14.87 17.48
N LEU A 30 -23.93 -14.51 18.58
CA LEU A 30 -23.37 -15.44 19.55
C LEU A 30 -24.21 -15.36 20.83
N GLU A 31 -24.51 -16.51 21.42
CA GLU A 31 -25.21 -16.60 22.70
C GLU A 31 -24.33 -17.38 23.67
N VAL A 32 -24.15 -16.87 24.88
CA VAL A 32 -23.30 -17.47 25.91
C VAL A 32 -24.17 -17.82 27.11
N HIS A 33 -24.26 -19.11 27.42
CA HIS A 33 -24.96 -19.62 28.59
C HIS A 33 -23.93 -20.06 29.64
N ILE A 34 -24.09 -19.59 30.87
CA ILE A 34 -23.25 -20.01 32.01
C ILE A 34 -24.13 -20.85 32.93
N GLU A 35 -23.84 -22.15 32.97
CA GLU A 35 -24.51 -23.09 33.86
C GLU A 35 -23.68 -23.27 35.13
N SER A 36 -24.29 -23.01 36.28
CA SER A 36 -23.70 -23.36 37.57
C SER A 36 -23.91 -24.85 37.85
N VAL A 37 -22.88 -25.51 38.39
CA VAL A 37 -22.90 -26.94 38.79
C VAL A 37 -24.02 -27.23 39.82
N GLU A 38 -24.51 -26.21 40.53
CA GLU A 38 -25.61 -26.32 41.49
C GLU A 38 -27.02 -26.17 40.86
N GLY A 39 -27.13 -26.25 39.53
CA GLY A 39 -28.43 -26.30 38.83
C GLY A 39 -29.11 -24.94 38.61
N GLY A 40 -28.38 -23.84 38.84
CA GLY A 40 -28.82 -22.49 38.50
C GLY A 40 -28.25 -22.05 37.16
N SER A 41 -29.06 -22.02 36.09
CA SER A 41 -28.70 -21.29 34.88
C SER A 41 -28.76 -19.80 35.18
N ARG A 42 -27.63 -19.09 35.05
CA ARG A 42 -27.61 -17.64 35.10
C ARG A 42 -27.37 -17.15 33.68
N GLN A 43 -28.41 -16.60 33.04
CA GLN A 43 -28.22 -15.93 31.76
C GLN A 43 -27.34 -14.70 31.97
N VAL A 44 -26.10 -14.77 31.50
CA VAL A 44 -25.17 -13.66 31.52
C VAL A 44 -25.23 -12.97 30.17
N GLY A 45 -26.37 -12.29 29.94
CA GLY A 45 -26.57 -11.34 28.84
C GLY A 45 -26.75 -11.96 27.45
N ALA A 46 -27.87 -11.64 26.80
CA ALA A 46 -27.91 -11.64 25.35
C ALA A 46 -26.96 -10.55 24.83
N LEU A 47 -26.22 -10.82 23.75
CA LEU A 47 -25.36 -9.83 23.07
C LEU A 47 -26.22 -8.77 22.35
N GLY A 48 -26.91 -7.94 23.12
CA GLY A 48 -27.59 -6.72 22.67
C GLY A 48 -26.93 -5.50 23.32
N PRO A 49 -26.95 -4.33 22.67
CA PRO A 49 -26.38 -3.11 23.24
C PRO A 49 -27.17 -2.71 24.49
N ASN A 50 -26.64 -3.03 25.67
CA ASN A 50 -27.12 -2.48 26.94
C ASN A 50 -26.28 -1.25 27.31
N PRO A 51 -26.84 -0.02 27.24
CA PRO A 51 -26.08 1.22 27.41
C PRO A 51 -25.56 1.47 28.84
N GLU A 52 -25.96 0.68 29.84
CA GLU A 52 -25.64 0.95 31.25
C GLU A 52 -24.52 0.06 31.84
N SER A 53 -23.99 -0.89 31.08
CA SER A 53 -22.95 -1.80 31.57
C SER A 53 -21.55 -1.35 31.15
N ARG A 54 -20.63 -1.25 32.12
CA ARG A 54 -19.23 -0.84 31.89
C ARG A 54 -18.37 -1.92 31.21
N ASN A 55 -18.86 -3.16 31.18
CA ASN A 55 -18.19 -4.34 30.65
C ASN A 55 -19.00 -4.88 29.47
N VAL A 56 -18.87 -4.23 28.32
CA VAL A 56 -19.52 -4.65 27.08
C VAL A 56 -18.70 -5.77 26.45
N PRO A 57 -19.31 -6.87 25.97
CA PRO A 57 -18.61 -7.91 25.23
C PRO A 57 -17.99 -7.34 23.94
N LEU A 58 -16.78 -7.78 23.61
CA LEU A 58 -16.02 -7.31 22.44
C LEU A 58 -15.64 -8.51 21.56
N LEU A 59 -15.73 -8.33 20.24
CA LEU A 59 -15.20 -9.26 19.25
C LEU A 59 -13.88 -8.69 18.71
N VAL A 60 -12.77 -9.36 19.01
CA VAL A 60 -11.44 -8.99 18.48
C VAL A 60 -11.16 -9.85 17.24
N VAL A 61 -10.93 -9.21 16.09
CA VAL A 61 -10.65 -9.88 14.81
C VAL A 61 -9.26 -9.49 14.32
N PHE A 62 -8.40 -10.48 14.15
CA PHE A 62 -7.10 -10.31 13.49
C PHE A 62 -7.24 -10.75 12.03
N SER A 63 -7.12 -9.81 11.09
CA SER A 63 -7.16 -10.08 9.64
C SER A 63 -5.83 -9.72 9.01
N ASP A 64 -5.30 -10.60 8.16
CA ASP A 64 -4.13 -10.30 7.33
C ASP A 64 -4.60 -9.71 5.99
N ASP A 65 -4.50 -8.38 5.89
CA ASP A 65 -4.92 -7.64 4.71
C ASP A 65 -3.78 -7.44 3.69
N ARG A 66 -2.70 -8.24 3.72
CA ARG A 66 -1.50 -8.06 2.87
C ARG A 66 -1.75 -7.86 1.37
N LYS A 67 -2.86 -8.38 0.83
CA LYS A 67 -3.24 -8.17 -0.58
C LYS A 67 -4.03 -6.89 -0.80
N ARG A 68 -4.81 -6.45 0.18
CA ARG A 68 -5.60 -5.22 0.12
C ARG A 68 -4.74 -4.04 0.52
N GLY A 69 -3.89 -4.11 1.54
CA GLY A 69 -2.93 -3.06 1.86
C GLY A 69 -1.97 -2.73 0.70
N ARG A 70 -1.56 -3.73 -0.10
CA ARG A 70 -0.78 -3.47 -1.33
C ARG A 70 -1.59 -2.87 -2.46
N ARG A 71 -2.89 -3.19 -2.56
CA ARG A 71 -3.82 -2.67 -3.59
C ARG A 71 -4.40 -1.31 -3.22
N GLU A 72 -4.65 -1.07 -1.95
CA GLU A 72 -5.10 0.19 -1.35
C GLU A 72 -3.92 1.16 -1.31
N ALA A 73 -2.72 0.76 -0.85
CA ALA A 73 -1.56 1.62 -1.02
C ALA A 73 -1.26 1.90 -2.50
N SER A 74 -1.41 0.92 -3.40
CA SER A 74 -1.27 1.18 -4.83
C SER A 74 -2.41 2.03 -5.39
N GLY A 75 -3.61 1.94 -4.82
CA GLY A 75 -4.81 2.69 -5.20
C GLY A 75 -4.72 4.13 -4.73
N GLU A 76 -4.38 4.35 -3.46
CA GLU A 76 -4.06 5.63 -2.83
C GLU A 76 -2.86 6.29 -3.48
N VAL A 77 -1.78 5.56 -3.78
CA VAL A 77 -0.63 6.11 -4.53
C VAL A 77 -1.05 6.48 -5.95
N LYS A 78 -1.89 5.68 -6.60
CA LYS A 78 -2.44 6.02 -7.92
C LYS A 78 -3.33 7.27 -7.83
N GLU A 79 -4.27 7.33 -6.90
CA GLU A 79 -5.14 8.48 -6.62
C GLU A 79 -4.33 9.73 -6.28
N MET A 80 -3.32 9.64 -5.42
CA MET A 80 -2.39 10.75 -5.12
C MET A 80 -1.63 11.18 -6.36
N ILE A 81 -1.13 10.24 -7.17
CA ILE A 81 -0.46 10.57 -8.43
C ILE A 81 -1.44 11.24 -9.41
N PHE A 82 -2.70 10.80 -9.48
CA PHE A 82 -3.73 11.41 -10.33
C PHE A 82 -4.13 12.81 -9.83
N HIS A 83 -4.32 13.00 -8.53
CA HIS A 83 -4.71 14.29 -7.96
C HIS A 83 -3.57 15.32 -8.04
N GLU A 84 -2.32 14.91 -7.77
CA GLU A 84 -1.15 15.78 -7.98
C GLU A 84 -0.94 16.08 -9.47
N GLN A 85 -1.24 15.14 -10.38
CA GLN A 85 -1.23 15.42 -11.82
C GLN A 85 -2.26 16.47 -12.23
N GLU A 86 -3.49 16.37 -11.71
CA GLU A 86 -4.58 17.28 -12.03
C GLU A 86 -4.26 18.71 -11.55
N LEU A 87 -3.80 18.84 -10.30
CA LEU A 87 -3.40 20.12 -9.71
C LEU A 87 -2.18 20.74 -10.41
N VAL A 88 -1.16 19.94 -10.76
CA VAL A 88 0.03 20.43 -11.47
C VAL A 88 -0.30 20.79 -12.92
N LEU A 89 -1.20 20.05 -13.57
CA LEU A 89 -1.66 20.36 -14.91
C LEU A 89 -2.46 21.67 -14.93
N GLU A 90 -3.35 21.88 -13.95
CA GLU A 90 -4.06 23.15 -13.78
C GLU A 90 -3.10 24.32 -13.54
N GLU A 91 -2.13 24.19 -12.63
CA GLU A 91 -1.18 25.29 -12.32
C GLU A 91 -0.26 25.63 -13.51
N LEU A 92 0.13 24.63 -14.31
CA LEU A 92 0.93 24.85 -15.53
C LEU A 92 0.11 25.50 -16.65
N VAL A 93 -1.18 25.15 -16.78
CA VAL A 93 -2.12 25.76 -17.73
C VAL A 93 -2.39 27.21 -17.34
N GLU A 94 -2.64 27.51 -16.06
CA GLU A 94 -2.86 28.88 -15.58
C GLU A 94 -1.64 29.79 -15.78
N ARG A 95 -0.43 29.29 -15.50
CA ARG A 95 0.82 30.05 -15.74
C ARG A 95 1.11 30.31 -17.22
N SER A 96 0.57 29.49 -18.12
CA SER A 96 0.71 29.67 -19.57
C SER A 96 -0.23 30.75 -20.12
N SER A 97 -1.41 30.94 -19.51
CA SER A 97 -2.36 32.02 -19.89
C SER A 97 -1.86 33.44 -19.58
N VAL A 98 -0.86 33.60 -18.68
CA VAL A 98 -0.35 34.93 -18.27
C VAL A 98 0.81 35.43 -19.14
N ARG A 99 1.48 34.56 -19.92
CA ARG A 99 2.54 34.96 -20.86
C ARG A 99 2.10 34.67 -22.29
N GLY A 100 1.41 35.64 -22.89
CA GLY A 100 1.11 35.62 -24.33
C GLY A 100 2.40 35.43 -25.14
N GLY A 101 2.53 34.27 -25.78
CA GLY A 101 3.73 33.92 -26.54
C GLY A 101 3.68 32.54 -27.19
N ARG A 102 3.14 32.49 -28.41
CA ARG A 102 3.31 31.49 -29.49
C ARG A 102 2.74 30.09 -29.24
N ASP A 103 1.60 29.86 -29.89
CA ASP A 103 0.77 28.64 -29.91
C ASP A 103 1.49 27.34 -30.33
N GLU A 104 2.71 27.39 -30.87
CA GLU A 104 3.43 26.19 -31.32
C GLU A 104 4.01 25.33 -30.19
N ASP A 105 4.37 25.93 -29.05
CA ASP A 105 4.89 25.17 -27.89
C ASP A 105 3.76 24.42 -27.13
N LEU A 106 2.51 24.91 -27.24
CA LEU A 106 1.33 24.35 -26.58
C LEU A 106 0.87 23.03 -27.23
N ILE A 107 0.94 22.94 -28.57
CA ILE A 107 0.59 21.72 -29.32
C ILE A 107 1.59 20.59 -29.01
N GLN A 108 2.88 20.92 -28.86
CA GLN A 108 3.92 19.94 -28.52
C GLN A 108 3.78 19.41 -27.08
N ALA A 109 3.40 20.27 -26.13
CA ALA A 109 3.17 19.89 -24.74
C ALA A 109 1.93 18.99 -24.58
N GLN A 110 0.86 19.27 -25.35
CA GLN A 110 -0.37 18.48 -25.34
C GLN A 110 -0.21 17.14 -26.09
N ALA A 111 0.56 17.11 -27.18
CA ALA A 111 0.90 15.87 -27.89
C ALA A 111 1.75 14.91 -27.04
N ASN A 112 2.58 15.42 -26.13
CA ASN A 112 3.40 14.62 -25.20
C ASN A 112 2.62 14.10 -23.97
N MET A 113 1.35 14.48 -23.82
CA MET A 113 0.44 14.02 -22.75
C MET A 113 -0.55 12.94 -23.22
N LEU A 114 -0.71 12.75 -24.54
CA LEU A 114 -1.48 11.64 -25.08
C LEU A 114 -0.67 10.34 -24.93
N PRO A 115 -1.28 9.22 -24.49
CA PRO A 115 -0.61 7.93 -24.55
C PRO A 115 -0.49 7.52 -26.01
N ASP A 116 0.70 7.71 -26.60
CA ASP A 116 1.00 7.29 -27.96
C ASP A 116 0.84 5.76 -28.10
N ASP A 117 -0.25 5.37 -28.76
CA ASP A 117 -0.60 3.98 -29.08
C ASP A 117 0.30 3.38 -30.17
N SER A 118 1.17 4.19 -30.81
CA SER A 118 2.14 3.71 -31.80
C SER A 118 3.32 2.94 -31.18
N THR A 119 3.45 2.96 -29.85
CA THR A 119 4.62 2.41 -29.13
C THR A 119 4.53 0.94 -28.71
N SER A 120 3.54 0.17 -29.17
CA SER A 120 3.39 -1.26 -28.79
C SER A 120 4.66 -2.12 -28.99
N ARG A 121 5.53 -1.76 -29.95
CA ARG A 121 6.84 -2.41 -30.16
C ARG A 121 7.94 -1.90 -29.23
N THR A 122 7.87 -0.65 -28.77
CA THR A 122 8.82 -0.03 -27.83
C THR A 122 8.45 -0.29 -26.36
N ARG A 123 7.15 -0.44 -26.05
CA ARG A 123 6.62 -0.75 -24.70
C ARG A 123 7.21 -2.04 -24.13
N ARG A 124 7.40 -3.08 -24.96
CA ARG A 124 8.01 -4.35 -24.53
C ARG A 124 9.47 -4.21 -24.07
N ASN A 125 10.19 -3.19 -24.54
CA ASN A 125 11.57 -2.92 -24.12
C ASN A 125 11.63 -1.84 -23.00
N ALA A 126 10.63 -0.95 -22.94
CA ALA A 126 10.50 0.08 -21.90
C ALA A 126 10.06 -0.50 -20.54
N GLU A 127 9.22 -1.54 -20.49
CA GLU A 127 8.90 -2.26 -19.25
C GLU A 127 10.15 -2.80 -18.53
N SER A 128 11.23 -3.05 -19.26
CA SER A 128 12.49 -3.53 -18.70
C SER A 128 13.27 -2.46 -17.91
N ASN A 129 13.09 -1.17 -18.24
CA ASN A 129 13.98 -0.08 -17.78
C ASN A 129 13.41 0.79 -16.64
N TYR A 130 12.18 0.55 -16.19
CA TYR A 130 11.65 1.26 -15.03
C TYR A 130 12.41 0.91 -13.76
N CYS A 131 12.54 1.89 -12.85
CA CYS A 131 13.11 1.68 -11.52
C CYS A 131 12.42 0.50 -10.83
N LYS A 132 13.21 -0.51 -10.46
CA LYS A 132 12.76 -1.70 -9.75
C LYS A 132 13.89 -2.30 -8.91
N ARG A 133 13.50 -3.08 -7.90
CA ARG A 133 14.43 -3.95 -7.18
C ARG A 133 14.78 -5.14 -8.06
N VAL A 134 16.05 -5.33 -8.37
CA VAL A 134 16.56 -6.49 -9.10
C VAL A 134 17.41 -7.38 -8.18
N PRO A 135 17.43 -8.71 -8.40
CA PRO A 135 18.29 -9.60 -7.63
C PRO A 135 19.77 -9.25 -7.78
N LEU A 136 20.49 -9.30 -6.67
CA LEU A 136 21.94 -9.16 -6.61
C LEU A 136 22.40 -10.13 -5.53
N HIS A 137 22.98 -11.25 -5.97
CA HIS A 137 23.50 -12.27 -5.09
C HIS A 137 24.94 -11.91 -4.70
N VAL A 138 25.26 -12.08 -3.43
CA VAL A 138 26.61 -11.84 -2.90
C VAL A 138 27.09 -13.13 -2.24
N ASP A 139 28.08 -13.77 -2.87
CA ASP A 139 28.81 -14.90 -2.29
C ASP A 139 30.06 -14.37 -1.56
N PHE A 140 30.16 -14.64 -0.26
CA PHE A 140 31.29 -14.18 0.54
C PHE A 140 32.60 -14.86 0.16
N THR A 141 32.56 -16.02 -0.49
CA THR A 141 33.72 -16.72 -1.03
C THR A 141 34.30 -15.98 -2.23
N GLU A 142 33.45 -15.45 -3.12
CA GLU A 142 33.87 -14.71 -4.30
C GLU A 142 34.61 -13.41 -3.94
N ILE A 143 34.15 -12.73 -2.88
CA ILE A 143 34.79 -11.50 -2.38
C ILE A 143 35.83 -11.76 -1.27
N ARG A 144 36.18 -13.02 -1.00
CA ARG A 144 37.22 -13.45 -0.04
C ARG A 144 36.95 -13.05 1.41
N TRP A 145 35.67 -12.95 1.78
CA TRP A 145 35.18 -12.63 3.11
C TRP A 145 34.72 -13.86 3.90
N ASP A 146 34.77 -15.04 3.30
CA ASP A 146 34.47 -16.34 3.90
C ASP A 146 35.35 -16.70 5.11
N SER A 147 36.47 -15.98 5.30
CA SER A 147 37.36 -16.13 6.46
C SER A 147 36.83 -15.48 7.74
N TRP A 148 36.05 -14.40 7.65
CA TRP A 148 35.51 -13.69 8.82
C TRP A 148 33.98 -13.74 8.90
N ILE A 149 33.30 -13.91 7.77
CA ILE A 149 31.86 -14.17 7.72
C ILE A 149 31.64 -15.68 7.65
N ILE A 150 31.37 -16.27 8.82
CA ILE A 150 31.25 -17.72 8.98
C ILE A 150 29.91 -18.22 8.40
N ALA A 151 28.83 -17.47 8.61
CA ALA A 151 27.48 -17.73 8.08
C ALA A 151 26.66 -16.42 7.99
N PRO A 152 25.73 -16.29 7.03
CA PRO A 152 25.50 -17.21 5.91
C PRO A 152 26.67 -17.20 4.91
N LYS A 153 26.73 -18.17 3.99
CA LYS A 153 27.78 -18.24 2.95
C LYS A 153 27.53 -17.26 1.81
N ASP A 154 26.28 -16.94 1.59
CA ASP A 154 25.81 -16.00 0.60
C ASP A 154 24.57 -15.25 1.12
N TYR A 155 24.20 -14.17 0.44
CA TYR A 155 22.91 -13.52 0.64
C TYR A 155 22.44 -12.76 -0.61
N GLU A 156 21.13 -12.59 -0.73
CA GLU A 156 20.50 -11.71 -1.72
C GLU A 156 20.50 -10.26 -1.22
N ALA A 157 21.47 -9.46 -1.67
CA ALA A 157 21.55 -8.04 -1.35
C ALA A 157 20.47 -7.22 -2.08
N TYR A 158 20.13 -7.64 -3.30
CA TYR A 158 19.36 -6.87 -4.27
C TYR A 158 20.02 -5.52 -4.63
N GLU A 159 19.60 -4.92 -5.73
CA GLU A 159 19.94 -3.54 -6.08
C GLU A 159 18.74 -2.80 -6.68
N CYS A 160 18.73 -1.47 -6.58
CA CYS A 160 17.75 -0.64 -7.26
C CYS A 160 18.29 -0.28 -8.65
N LYS A 161 17.59 -0.68 -9.70
CA LYS A 161 18.03 -0.46 -11.08
C LYS A 161 16.89 0.03 -11.96
N GLY A 162 17.24 0.92 -12.89
CA GLY A 162 16.31 1.50 -13.87
C GLY A 162 16.14 3.00 -13.68
N VAL A 163 15.13 3.55 -14.35
CA VAL A 163 14.88 4.98 -14.45
C VAL A 163 13.48 5.31 -13.90
N CYS A 164 13.37 6.41 -13.19
CA CYS A 164 12.11 6.95 -12.70
C CYS A 164 11.50 7.86 -13.79
N TYR A 165 10.60 7.32 -14.60
CA TYR A 165 9.79 8.08 -15.55
C TYR A 165 8.38 8.27 -15.03
N PHE A 166 7.72 9.36 -15.46
CA PHE A 166 6.31 9.58 -15.17
C PHE A 166 5.44 8.85 -16.22
N PRO A 167 4.44 8.05 -15.83
CA PRO A 167 4.01 7.73 -14.47
C PRO A 167 4.92 6.70 -13.78
N LEU A 168 5.12 6.86 -12.47
CA LEU A 168 5.89 5.92 -11.65
C LEU A 168 5.13 4.59 -11.52
N THR A 169 5.85 3.47 -11.42
CA THR A 169 5.24 2.14 -11.37
C THR A 169 4.72 1.79 -9.96
N ASN A 170 3.76 0.88 -9.87
CA ASN A 170 3.21 0.40 -8.58
C ASN A 170 4.21 -0.43 -7.74
N HIS A 171 5.40 -0.71 -8.28
CA HIS A 171 6.44 -1.50 -7.60
C HIS A 171 7.43 -0.65 -6.82
N VAL A 172 7.31 0.68 -6.91
CA VAL A 172 8.10 1.64 -6.14
C VAL A 172 7.19 2.44 -5.20
N THR A 173 7.75 2.93 -4.10
CA THR A 173 7.06 3.77 -3.11
C THR A 173 7.67 5.17 -3.14
N PRO A 174 7.30 6.01 -4.12
CA PRO A 174 7.94 7.31 -4.30
C PRO A 174 7.51 8.31 -3.21
N THR A 175 8.44 9.17 -2.82
CA THR A 175 8.10 10.34 -2.01
C THR A 175 7.29 11.34 -2.84
N LYS A 176 6.53 12.22 -2.18
CA LYS A 176 5.84 13.34 -2.86
C LYS A 176 6.81 14.18 -3.71
N HIS A 177 8.00 14.46 -3.17
CA HIS A 177 9.05 15.18 -3.89
C HIS A 177 9.47 14.45 -5.18
N ALA A 178 9.64 13.12 -5.15
CA ALA A 178 10.00 12.34 -6.33
C ALA A 178 8.90 12.35 -7.40
N ILE A 179 7.62 12.36 -7.01
CA ILE A 179 6.48 12.51 -7.93
C ILE A 179 6.57 13.86 -8.65
N ILE A 180 6.65 14.96 -7.89
CA ILE A 180 6.73 16.33 -8.43
C ILE A 180 7.97 16.49 -9.31
N GLN A 181 9.13 16.03 -8.85
CA GLN A 181 10.38 16.11 -9.61
C GLN A 181 10.28 15.39 -10.96
N THR A 182 9.64 14.22 -11.00
CA THR A 182 9.47 13.46 -12.24
C THR A 182 8.48 14.13 -13.19
N LEU A 183 7.40 14.73 -12.67
CA LEU A 183 6.44 15.55 -13.44
C LEU A 183 7.11 16.79 -14.04
N VAL A 184 7.84 17.56 -13.22
CA VAL A 184 8.56 18.77 -13.67
C VAL A 184 9.64 18.40 -14.68
N ASN A 185 10.39 17.31 -14.48
CA ASN A 185 11.36 16.84 -15.46
C ASN A 185 10.71 16.44 -16.78
N ARG A 186 9.54 15.77 -16.76
CA ARG A 186 8.80 15.39 -17.99
C ARG A 186 8.31 16.62 -18.76
N SER A 187 7.85 17.66 -18.06
CA SER A 187 7.40 18.93 -18.67
C SER A 187 8.58 19.79 -19.16
N ASN A 188 9.60 19.97 -18.33
CA ASN A 188 10.79 20.76 -18.65
C ASN A 188 12.05 20.18 -17.98
N PRO A 189 12.84 19.36 -18.71
CA PRO A 189 14.05 18.73 -18.18
C PRO A 189 15.14 19.71 -17.72
N LYS A 190 15.07 21.00 -18.12
CA LYS A 190 16.03 22.02 -17.70
C LYS A 190 15.74 22.56 -16.29
N LYS A 191 14.50 22.41 -15.80
CA LYS A 191 14.08 22.93 -14.49
C LYS A 191 14.27 21.94 -13.35
N ALA A 192 14.22 20.64 -13.64
CA ALA A 192 14.46 19.59 -12.65
C ALA A 192 15.10 18.38 -13.34
N SER A 193 16.05 17.73 -12.65
CA SER A 193 16.55 16.41 -13.03
C SER A 193 15.49 15.34 -12.75
N ARG A 194 15.67 14.14 -13.31
CA ARG A 194 14.83 12.98 -12.97
C ARG A 194 15.04 12.57 -11.51
N ALA A 195 13.99 12.04 -10.89
CA ALA A 195 14.13 11.39 -9.60
C ALA A 195 15.08 10.18 -9.70
N CYS A 196 15.86 9.94 -8.66
CA CYS A 196 16.79 8.82 -8.59
C CYS A 196 16.09 7.52 -8.18
N CYS A 197 16.55 6.39 -8.72
CA CYS A 197 16.09 5.06 -8.31
C CYS A 197 16.89 4.60 -7.10
N VAL A 198 16.35 4.76 -5.89
CA VAL A 198 17.02 4.47 -4.62
C VAL A 198 16.15 3.62 -3.71
N HIS A 199 16.77 3.00 -2.71
CA HIS A 199 16.04 2.26 -1.67
C HIS A 199 15.20 3.21 -0.81
N THR A 200 13.96 2.84 -0.54
CA THR A 200 12.96 3.59 0.23
C THR A 200 12.37 2.77 1.36
#